data_AF-A0A645FD28-F1
#
_entry.id   AF-A0A645FD28-F1
#
_cell.length_a   1.000
_cell.length_b   1.000
_cell.length_c   1.000
_cell.angle_alpha   90.00
_cell.angle_beta   90.00
_cell.angle_gamma   90.00
#
_symmetry.space_group_name_H-M   'P 1'
#
loop_
_entity.id
_entity.type
_entity.pdbx_description
1 polymer ?
#
loop_
_entity_poly.entity_id
_entity_poly.type
_entity_poly.pdbx_seq_one_letter_code
_entity_poly.pdbx_strand_id
1 'polypeptide(L)'
;MICGYGGMWLLFEEAHITNVAIMPEYRGQGRGRRLMLAMMRHAVKRGAEKMTLEVRENNTVAQRLYAGLDFEQNGFRPGYYSDTGEGAKLLWNNDIQQTIDRENDKHETV
;
A
#
# COMPACT_ATOMS: atom_id res chain seq x y z
N MET A 1 -21.50 0.51 -9.07
CA MET A 1 -20.57 -0.61 -9.28
C MET A 1 -19.31 -0.37 -8.45
N ILE A 2 -18.81 -1.37 -7.74
CA ILE A 2 -17.55 -1.30 -6.97
C ILE A 2 -16.43 -1.87 -7.84
N CYS A 3 -15.30 -1.16 -8.01
CA CYS A 3 -14.19 -1.56 -8.90
C CYS A 3 -12.91 -1.98 -8.15
N GLY A 4 -12.93 -1.95 -6.82
CA GLY A 4 -11.82 -2.32 -5.96
C GLY A 4 -12.13 -2.06 -4.49
N TYR A 5 -11.29 -2.62 -3.62
CA TYR A 5 -11.42 -2.49 -2.16
C TYR A 5 -10.05 -2.55 -1.49
N GLY A 6 -9.99 -1.98 -0.28
CA GLY A 6 -8.80 -2.00 0.58
C GLY A 6 -9.21 -2.20 2.03
N GLY A 7 -8.39 -2.91 2.80
CA GLY A 7 -8.62 -3.20 4.22
C GLY A 7 -7.33 -3.03 5.03
N MET A 8 -7.47 -2.56 6.27
CA MET A 8 -6.36 -2.40 7.21
C MET A 8 -6.83 -2.53 8.66
N TRP A 9 -5.92 -2.92 9.53
CA TRP A 9 -6.04 -2.80 10.98
C TRP A 9 -5.24 -1.58 11.46
N LEU A 10 -5.71 -0.95 12.53
CA LEU A 10 -5.00 0.15 13.19
C LEU A 10 -4.58 -0.33 14.58
N LEU A 11 -3.28 -0.30 14.85
CA LEU A 11 -2.68 -0.65 16.13
C LEU A 11 -1.78 0.51 16.55
N PHE A 12 -2.23 1.29 17.52
CA PHE A 12 -1.53 2.51 17.97
C PHE A 12 -1.20 3.43 16.78
N GLU A 13 0.09 3.72 16.57
CA GLU A 13 0.62 4.59 15.52
C GLU A 13 0.84 3.86 14.19
N GLU A 14 0.40 2.60 14.06
CA GLU A 14 0.65 1.75 12.90
C GLU A 14 -0.63 1.28 12.19
N ALA A 15 -0.64 1.39 10.88
CA ALA A 15 -1.65 0.79 10.01
C ALA A 15 -1.12 -0.46 9.31
N HIS A 16 -1.81 -1.59 9.47
CA HIS A 16 -1.44 -2.89 8.90
C HIS A 16 -2.41 -3.22 7.78
N ILE A 17 -1.98 -3.10 6.52
CA ILE A 17 -2.81 -3.40 5.35
C ILE A 17 -3.01 -4.91 5.25
N THR A 18 -4.26 -5.33 5.13
CA THR A 18 -4.62 -6.75 4.96
C THR A 18 -4.86 -7.12 3.51
N ASN A 19 -5.53 -6.25 2.76
CA ASN A 19 -5.95 -6.53 1.39
C ASN A 19 -6.01 -5.25 0.58
N VAL A 20 -5.57 -5.31 -0.67
CA VAL A 20 -5.78 -4.28 -1.68
C VAL A 20 -6.05 -4.98 -3.00
N ALA A 21 -7.19 -4.69 -3.62
CA ALA A 21 -7.54 -5.29 -4.89
C ALA A 21 -8.26 -4.29 -5.79
N ILE A 22 -7.90 -4.30 -7.07
CA ILE A 22 -8.59 -3.61 -8.16
C ILE A 22 -9.00 -4.65 -9.19
N MET A 23 -10.25 -4.58 -9.64
CA MET A 23 -10.79 -5.41 -10.70
C MET A 23 -9.93 -5.30 -11.98
N PRO A 24 -9.63 -6.39 -12.70
CA PRO A 24 -8.70 -6.41 -13.83
C PRO A 24 -8.94 -5.31 -14.88
N GLU A 25 -10.21 -5.04 -15.21
CA GLU A 25 -10.64 -4.10 -16.25
C GLU A 25 -10.36 -2.63 -15.88
N TYR A 26 -10.03 -2.38 -14.60
CA TYR A 26 -9.82 -1.06 -14.04
C TYR A 26 -8.36 -0.82 -13.60
N ARG A 27 -7.46 -1.78 -13.87
CA ARG A 27 -6.02 -1.66 -13.57
C ARG A 27 -5.32 -0.71 -14.55
N GLY A 28 -4.10 -0.29 -14.21
CA GLY A 28 -3.31 0.62 -15.06
C GLY A 28 -3.79 2.08 -15.10
N GLN A 29 -4.92 2.41 -14.47
CA GLN A 29 -5.53 3.74 -14.48
C GLN A 29 -5.31 4.53 -13.17
N GLY A 30 -4.24 4.23 -12.42
CA GLY A 30 -3.93 4.90 -11.14
C GLY A 30 -4.91 4.61 -9.97
N ARG A 31 -5.91 3.74 -10.14
CA ARG A 31 -6.93 3.47 -9.11
C ARG A 31 -6.37 2.83 -7.84
N GLY A 32 -5.41 1.91 -7.96
CA GLY A 32 -4.74 1.31 -6.80
C GLY A 32 -4.03 2.37 -5.96
N ARG A 33 -3.39 3.34 -6.62
CA ARG A 33 -2.73 4.48 -5.96
C ARG A 33 -3.70 5.37 -5.22
N ARG A 34 -4.82 5.73 -5.86
CA ARG A 34 -5.90 6.51 -5.24
C ARG A 34 -6.49 5.81 -4.01
N LEU A 35 -6.70 4.49 -4.10
CA LEU A 35 -7.19 3.68 -2.99
C LEU A 35 -6.19 3.68 -1.82
N MET A 36 -4.91 3.45 -2.08
CA MET A 36 -3.86 3.49 -1.05
C MET A 36 -3.77 4.84 -0.36
N LEU A 37 -3.76 5.94 -1.12
CA LEU A 37 -3.77 7.29 -0.55
C LEU A 37 -5.02 7.57 0.30
N ALA A 38 -6.18 7.02 -0.09
CA ALA A 38 -7.39 7.13 0.72
C ALA A 38 -7.26 6.36 2.04
N MET A 39 -6.65 5.17 2.03
CA MET A 39 -6.36 4.40 3.24
C MET A 39 -5.34 5.14 4.13
N MET A 40 -4.25 5.66 3.57
CA MET A 40 -3.26 6.45 4.33
C MET A 40 -3.91 7.65 5.02
N ARG A 41 -4.71 8.45 4.30
CA ARG A 41 -5.45 9.57 4.89
C ARG A 41 -6.41 9.13 5.99
N HIS A 42 -7.05 7.97 5.84
CA HIS A 42 -7.91 7.44 6.89
C HIS A 42 -7.09 7.01 8.13
N ALA A 43 -5.93 6.40 7.92
CA ALA A 43 -5.02 5.97 8.98
C ALA A 43 -4.48 7.17 9.77
N VAL A 44 -4.00 8.21 9.08
CA VAL A 44 -3.56 9.48 9.71
C VAL A 44 -4.67 10.10 10.55
N LYS A 45 -5.89 10.18 10.01
CA LYS A 45 -7.05 10.72 10.75
C LYS A 45 -7.37 9.94 12.04
N ARG A 46 -6.85 8.73 12.17
CA ARG A 46 -7.01 7.85 13.34
C ARG A 46 -5.77 7.80 14.22
N GLY A 47 -4.74 8.58 13.92
CA GLY A 47 -3.50 8.68 14.70
C GLY A 47 -2.38 7.74 14.27
N ALA A 48 -2.51 7.06 13.11
CA ALA A 48 -1.39 6.28 12.59
C ALA A 48 -0.37 7.17 11.87
N GLU A 49 0.90 6.93 12.11
CA GLU A 49 2.05 7.61 11.50
C GLU A 49 2.75 6.71 10.47
N LYS A 50 2.66 5.38 10.66
CA LYS A 50 3.34 4.38 9.86
C LYS A 50 2.35 3.41 9.24
N MET A 51 2.73 2.81 8.12
CA MET A 51 1.92 1.79 7.46
C MET A 51 2.78 0.65 6.94
N THR A 52 2.30 -0.58 7.14
CA THR A 52 2.98 -1.79 6.69
C THR A 52 2.07 -2.70 5.89
N LEU A 53 2.67 -3.50 5.02
CA LEU A 53 2.01 -4.52 4.23
C LEU A 53 2.98 -5.65 3.85
N GLU A 54 2.40 -6.78 3.47
CA GLU A 54 3.14 -7.89 2.86
C GLU A 54 2.77 -8.02 1.38
N VAL A 55 3.76 -8.26 0.52
CA VAL A 55 3.56 -8.43 -0.93
C VAL A 55 4.31 -9.63 -1.45
N ARG A 56 3.68 -10.41 -2.34
CA ARG A 56 4.31 -11.54 -3.05
C ARG A 56 5.56 -11.07 -3.81
N GLU A 57 6.63 -11.85 -3.74
CA GLU A 57 7.93 -11.51 -4.33
C GLU A 57 7.90 -11.29 -5.84
N ASN A 58 6.99 -11.95 -6.56
CA ASN A 58 6.83 -11.83 -8.01
C ASN A 58 5.74 -10.83 -8.43
N ASN A 59 5.01 -10.22 -7.49
CA ASN A 59 3.99 -9.21 -7.81
C ASN A 59 4.63 -7.84 -8.07
N THR A 60 5.33 -7.73 -9.19
CA THR A 60 6.09 -6.54 -9.60
C THR A 60 5.20 -5.30 -9.78
N VAL A 61 3.95 -5.47 -10.22
CA VAL A 61 2.99 -4.38 -10.38
C VAL A 61 2.65 -3.75 -9.03
N ALA A 62 2.33 -4.57 -8.02
CA ALA A 62 2.05 -4.07 -6.67
C ALA A 62 3.31 -3.48 -6.03
N GLN A 63 4.47 -4.12 -6.19
CA GLN A 63 5.74 -3.59 -5.68
C GLN A 63 6.07 -2.19 -6.23
N ARG A 64 5.88 -1.97 -7.54
CA ARG A 64 6.06 -0.64 -8.15
C ARG A 64 5.07 0.39 -7.61
N LEU A 65 3.82 -0.01 -7.40
CA LEU A 65 2.81 0.85 -6.79
C LEU A 65 3.24 1.28 -5.38
N TYR A 66 3.66 0.34 -4.54
CA TYR A 66 4.06 0.61 -3.17
C TYR A 66 5.36 1.42 -3.08
N ALA A 67 6.37 1.08 -3.88
CA ALA A 67 7.60 1.86 -3.96
C ALA A 67 7.33 3.33 -4.38
N GLY A 68 6.38 3.55 -5.31
CA GLY A 68 5.96 4.89 -5.68
C GLY A 68 5.26 5.67 -4.57
N LEU A 69 4.78 4.99 -3.53
CA LEU A 69 4.16 5.53 -2.31
C LEU A 69 5.11 5.46 -1.10
N ASP A 70 6.42 5.49 -1.37
CA ASP A 70 7.49 5.57 -0.37
C ASP A 70 7.50 4.39 0.61
N PHE A 71 6.95 3.25 0.21
CA PHE A 71 7.16 2.00 0.93
C PHE A 71 8.54 1.42 0.58
N GLU A 72 9.25 1.03 1.62
CA GLU A 72 10.56 0.39 1.54
C GLU A 72 10.52 -1.02 2.11
N GLN A 73 11.35 -1.91 1.57
CA GLN A 73 11.44 -3.28 2.07
C GLN A 73 12.20 -3.31 3.40
N ASN A 74 11.53 -3.78 4.46
CA ASN A 74 12.12 -3.94 5.79
C ASN A 74 12.26 -5.42 6.20
N GLY A 75 11.78 -6.35 5.37
CA GLY A 75 11.92 -7.78 5.65
C GLY A 75 11.53 -8.67 4.48
N PHE A 76 11.89 -9.94 4.58
CA PHE A 76 11.57 -10.96 3.60
C PHE A 76 11.30 -12.29 4.30
N ARG A 77 10.22 -12.98 3.90
CA ARG A 77 9.82 -14.29 4.39
C ARG A 77 9.86 -15.28 3.23
N PRO A 78 10.91 -16.11 3.09
CA PRO A 78 10.97 -17.11 2.02
C PRO A 78 9.89 -18.18 2.21
N GLY A 79 9.29 -18.65 1.11
CA GLY A 79 8.30 -19.73 1.14
C GLY A 79 7.03 -19.43 1.93
N TYR A 80 6.70 -18.15 2.13
CA TYR A 80 5.56 -17.72 2.94
C TYR A 80 4.21 -18.17 2.35
N TYR A 81 4.09 -18.14 1.02
CA TYR A 81 2.89 -18.56 0.32
C TYR A 81 2.98 -20.05 -0.03
N SER A 82 2.22 -20.87 0.69
CA SER A 82 2.26 -22.34 0.56
C SER A 82 1.66 -22.86 -0.76
N ASP A 83 0.86 -22.06 -1.45
CA ASP A 83 0.24 -22.39 -2.74
C ASP A 83 1.24 -22.35 -3.90
N THR A 84 2.17 -21.39 -3.88
CA THR A 84 3.14 -21.15 -4.96
C THR A 84 4.59 -21.37 -4.56
N GLY A 85 4.88 -21.48 -3.26
CA GLY A 85 6.23 -21.49 -2.71
C GLY A 85 6.88 -20.10 -2.70
N GLU A 86 6.14 -19.04 -3.05
CA GLU A 86 6.68 -17.69 -3.16
C GLU A 86 7.01 -17.07 -1.81
N GLY A 87 8.08 -16.29 -1.78
CA GLY A 87 8.39 -15.40 -0.68
C GLY A 87 7.43 -14.21 -0.55
N ALA A 88 7.37 -13.63 0.65
CA ALA A 88 6.69 -12.37 0.92
C ALA A 88 7.70 -11.30 1.34
N LYS A 89 7.63 -10.12 0.71
CA LYS A 89 8.36 -8.93 1.13
C LYS A 89 7.49 -8.16 2.14
N LEU A 90 8.07 -7.81 3.28
CA LEU A 90 7.47 -6.92 4.26
C LEU A 90 7.90 -5.50 3.93
N LEU A 91 6.92 -4.65 3.59
CA LEU A 91 7.17 -3.26 3.23
C LEU A 91 6.66 -2.32 4.32
N TRP A 92 7.34 -1.20 4.50
CA TRP A 92 7.01 -0.16 5.46
C TRP A 92 7.10 1.21 4.83
N ASN A 93 6.12 2.06 5.15
CA ASN A 93 6.23 3.50 5.05
C ASN A 93 6.26 4.06 6.48
N ASN A 94 7.34 4.77 6.81
CA ASN A 94 7.61 5.26 8.18
C ASN A 94 7.06 6.67 8.44
N ASP A 95 6.53 7.35 7.43
CA ASP A 95 5.92 8.67 7.52
C ASP A 95 4.85 8.81 6.42
N ILE A 96 3.66 8.28 6.69
CA ILE A 96 2.58 8.30 5.70
C ILE A 96 2.04 9.71 5.47
N GLN A 97 2.28 10.64 6.40
CA GLN A 97 1.88 12.04 6.26
C GLN A 97 2.75 12.73 5.19
N GLN A 98 4.07 12.56 5.26
CA GLN A 98 5.00 13.06 4.24
C GLN A 98 4.63 12.56 2.84
N THR A 99 4.28 11.27 2.71
CA THR A 99 3.85 10.71 1.42
C THR A 99 2.56 11.37 0.91
N ILE A 100 1.59 11.63 1.78
CA ILE A 100 0.35 12.31 1.41
C ILE A 100 0.65 13.73 0.92
N ASP A 101 1.48 14.48 1.65
CA ASP A 101 1.79 15.88 1.34
C ASP A 101 2.50 15.99 -0.01
N ARG A 102 3.54 15.18 -0.23
CA ARG A 102 4.24 15.07 -1.52
C ARG A 102 3.29 14.77 -2.69
N GLU A 103 2.25 13.98 -2.45
CA GLU A 103 1.28 13.62 -3.48
C GLU A 103 0.23 14.69 -3.75
N ASN A 104 -0.09 15.53 -2.77
CA ASN A 104 -0.95 16.69 -2.97
C ASN A 104 -0.21 17.76 -3.79
N ASP A 105 1.06 18.03 -3.49
CA ASP A 105 1.88 19.02 -4.22
C ASP A 105 1.96 18.72 -5.73
N LYS A 106 2.09 17.44 -6.09
CA LYS A 106 2.10 17.00 -7.50
C LYS A 106 0.79 17.27 -8.24
N HIS A 107 -0.34 17.37 -7.54
CA HIS A 107 -1.65 17.63 -8.15
C HIS A 107 -1.95 19.13 -8.25
N GLU A 108 -1.26 19.99 -7.51
CA GLU A 108 -1.42 21.45 -7.60
C GLU A 108 -0.61 22.10 -8.74
N THR A 109 0.30 21.34 -9.37
CA THR A 109 1.15 21.86 -10.46
C THR A 109 0.57 21.67 -11.88
N VAL A 110 -0.75 21.47 -12.01
CA VAL A 110 -1.44 21.28 -13.31
C VAL A 110 -2.59 22.27 -13.49
#